data_AF-A0A4Q4RPT8-F1
#
_entry.id   AF-A0A4Q4RPT8-F1
#
_cell.length_a   1.000
_cell.length_b   1.000
_cell.length_c   1.000
_cell.angle_alpha   90.00
_cell.angle_beta   90.00
_cell.angle_gamma   90.00
#
_symmetry.space_group_name_H-M   'P 1'
#
loop_
_entity.id
_entity.type
_entity.pdbx_description
1 polymer ?
#
loop_
_entity_poly.entity_id
_entity_poly.type
_entity_poly.pdbx_seq_one_letter_code
_entity_poly.pdbx_strand_id
1 'polypeptide(L)'
;MTLPVTGKSGKDTLASRLEDEFEKRPDPVALTHNADESQNSSSGVDYEPHPENSIKLNPEREKIVQSICNLYSGSASEDDMMVYGKEAVYDDPWSYCDTRYKIAGQWYGIPKLMKSSRTIKTEVLSSKPDEIIFKLQQEYTPKPMPISKKVNSLITLTLDQDGKVRYHKDMWNEKDYSHEGLGKIMKELNGDHLTKITKPPAEL
;
A
#
# COMPACT_ATOMS: atom_id res chain seq x y z
N MET A 1 -10.57 -14.72 44.10
CA MET A 1 -9.23 -14.21 43.73
C MET A 1 -9.06 -14.45 42.24
N THR A 2 -9.34 -13.44 41.44
CA THR A 2 -9.16 -13.45 39.99
C THR A 2 -7.70 -13.14 39.69
N LEU A 3 -7.04 -14.07 39.00
CA LEU A 3 -5.68 -13.87 38.48
C LEU A 3 -5.71 -12.76 37.41
N PRO A 4 -4.76 -11.82 37.40
CA PRO A 4 -4.65 -10.87 36.31
C PRO A 4 -4.19 -11.61 35.04
N VAL A 5 -4.91 -11.37 33.95
CA VAL A 5 -4.51 -11.80 32.60
C VAL A 5 -3.21 -11.10 32.24
N THR A 6 -2.25 -11.91 31.82
CA THR A 6 -0.89 -11.55 31.40
C THR A 6 -0.88 -10.39 30.41
N GLY A 7 -0.22 -9.29 30.80
CA GLY A 7 0.14 -8.21 29.88
C GLY A 7 1.04 -8.73 28.76
N LYS A 8 0.71 -8.37 27.52
CA LYS A 8 1.58 -8.59 26.37
C LYS A 8 2.89 -7.85 26.60
N SER A 9 3.97 -8.60 26.79
CA SER A 9 5.35 -8.14 26.90
C SER A 9 5.93 -7.77 25.52
N GLY A 10 5.30 -6.84 24.80
CA GLY A 10 5.89 -6.19 23.63
C GLY A 10 6.41 -4.82 24.05
N LYS A 11 7.62 -4.42 23.61
CA LYS A 11 8.04 -3.01 23.76
C LYS A 11 7.00 -2.16 23.02
N ASP A 12 6.39 -1.21 23.71
CA ASP A 12 5.49 -0.23 23.13
C ASP A 12 6.29 0.64 22.14
N THR A 13 6.15 0.36 20.84
CA THR A 13 6.82 1.07 19.75
C THR A 13 5.83 1.94 19.02
N LEU A 14 6.29 2.98 18.31
CA LEU A 14 5.41 3.79 17.45
C LEU A 14 4.61 2.91 16.48
N ALA A 15 5.30 1.98 15.82
CA ALA A 15 4.72 1.00 14.92
C ALA A 15 3.57 0.20 15.56
N SER A 16 3.79 -0.41 16.73
CA SER A 16 2.75 -1.21 17.41
C SER A 16 1.54 -0.37 17.84
N ARG A 17 1.74 0.89 18.26
CA ARG A 17 0.61 1.79 18.56
C ARG A 17 -0.18 2.14 17.30
N LEU A 18 0.50 2.44 16.19
CA LEU A 18 -0.17 2.76 14.93
C LEU A 18 -0.91 1.56 14.35
N GLU A 19 -0.37 0.34 14.51
CA GLU A 19 -1.08 -0.90 14.18
C GLU A 19 -2.36 -1.03 15.01
N ASP A 20 -2.25 -0.95 16.34
CA ASP A 20 -3.38 -1.10 17.24
C ASP A 20 -4.47 -0.03 17.02
N GLU A 21 -4.08 1.21 16.69
CA GLU A 21 -4.99 2.34 16.49
C GLU A 21 -5.57 2.42 15.07
N PHE A 22 -4.78 2.12 14.03
CA PHE A 22 -5.14 2.45 12.64
C PHE A 22 -5.13 1.27 11.67
N GLU A 23 -4.61 0.09 12.03
CA GLU A 23 -4.66 -1.05 11.12
C GLU A 23 -6.10 -1.55 10.96
N LYS A 24 -6.67 -1.33 9.78
CA LYS A 24 -7.94 -1.93 9.40
C LYS A 24 -7.69 -3.23 8.65
N ARG A 25 -8.38 -4.28 9.06
CA ARG A 25 -8.34 -5.62 8.45
C ARG A 25 -9.70 -5.98 7.87
N PRO A 26 -10.12 -5.34 6.76
CA PRO A 26 -11.38 -5.68 6.13
C PRO A 26 -11.31 -7.12 5.60
N ASP A 27 -12.46 -7.81 5.58
CA ASP A 27 -12.54 -9.15 5.00
C ASP A 27 -12.37 -9.05 3.47
N PRO A 28 -11.24 -9.52 2.90
CA PRO A 28 -10.98 -9.38 1.48
C PRO A 28 -11.94 -10.23 0.64
N VAL A 29 -12.45 -11.36 1.16
CA VAL A 29 -13.44 -12.18 0.46
C VAL A 29 -14.74 -11.40 0.36
N ALA A 30 -15.25 -10.88 1.47
CA ALA A 30 -16.48 -10.09 1.47
C ALA A 30 -16.41 -8.85 0.55
N LEU A 31 -15.23 -8.24 0.41
CA LEU A 31 -15.01 -7.06 -0.43
C LEU A 31 -14.81 -7.38 -1.91
N THR A 32 -14.29 -8.56 -2.25
CA THR A 32 -13.74 -8.82 -3.59
C THR A 32 -14.26 -10.07 -4.25
N HIS A 33 -15.13 -10.83 -3.58
CA HIS A 33 -15.71 -12.04 -4.13
C HIS A 33 -16.47 -11.77 -5.43
N ASN A 34 -16.11 -12.52 -6.47
CA ASN A 34 -16.77 -12.45 -7.77
C ASN A 34 -17.92 -13.47 -7.83
N ALA A 35 -19.07 -13.05 -8.37
CA ALA A 35 -20.21 -13.94 -8.59
C ALA A 35 -19.89 -15.06 -9.61
N ASP A 36 -18.97 -14.81 -10.54
CA ASP A 36 -18.37 -15.86 -11.37
C ASP A 36 -17.21 -16.52 -10.61
N GLU A 37 -17.45 -17.73 -10.10
CA GLU A 37 -16.47 -18.49 -9.33
C GLU A 37 -15.14 -18.73 -10.07
N SER A 38 -15.15 -18.74 -11.41
CA SER A 38 -13.94 -18.95 -12.23
C SER A 38 -12.96 -17.79 -12.21
N GLN A 39 -13.43 -16.58 -11.85
CA GLN A 39 -12.59 -15.38 -11.74
C GLN A 39 -11.87 -15.30 -10.40
N ASN A 40 -12.43 -15.94 -9.36
CA ASN A 40 -11.82 -15.98 -8.04
C ASN A 40 -10.49 -16.76 -8.06
N SER A 41 -9.55 -16.35 -7.22
CA SER A 41 -8.34 -17.13 -6.95
C SER A 41 -8.63 -18.37 -6.11
N SER A 42 -7.65 -19.28 -5.96
CA SER A 42 -7.75 -20.40 -5.01
C SER A 42 -7.93 -19.95 -3.55
N SER A 43 -7.56 -18.70 -3.23
CA SER A 43 -7.86 -18.03 -1.96
C SER A 43 -9.26 -17.42 -1.87
N GLY A 44 -10.04 -17.43 -2.95
CA GLY A 44 -11.41 -16.92 -2.99
C GLY A 44 -11.54 -15.40 -3.18
N VAL A 45 -10.46 -14.72 -3.57
CA VAL A 45 -10.43 -13.25 -3.74
C VAL A 45 -10.09 -12.82 -5.18
N ASP A 46 -10.64 -11.69 -5.63
CA ASP A 46 -10.39 -11.08 -6.94
C ASP A 46 -10.06 -9.58 -6.83
N TYR A 47 -8.76 -9.27 -6.92
CA TYR A 47 -8.27 -7.89 -6.83
C TYR A 47 -8.17 -7.20 -8.20
N GLU A 48 -8.66 -7.78 -9.30
CA GLU A 48 -8.69 -7.04 -10.57
C GLU A 48 -9.62 -5.82 -10.45
N PRO A 49 -9.16 -4.59 -10.77
CA PRO A 49 -10.01 -3.41 -10.72
C PRO A 49 -10.92 -3.29 -11.95
N HIS A 50 -12.17 -2.94 -11.69
CA HIS A 50 -13.22 -2.59 -12.63
C HIS A 50 -13.61 -1.12 -12.47
N PRO A 51 -12.94 -0.18 -13.18
CA PRO A 51 -13.19 1.26 -13.01
C PRO A 51 -14.65 1.67 -13.18
N GLU A 52 -15.41 0.94 -13.99
CA GLU A 52 -16.86 1.12 -14.20
C GLU A 52 -17.70 0.93 -12.93
N ASN A 53 -17.20 0.15 -11.96
CA ASN A 53 -17.85 -0.12 -10.68
C ASN A 53 -17.36 0.80 -9.56
N SER A 54 -16.35 1.63 -9.82
CA SER A 54 -15.72 2.49 -8.82
C SER A 54 -16.70 3.49 -8.22
N ILE A 55 -16.73 3.59 -6.88
CA ILE A 55 -17.46 4.67 -6.23
C ILE A 55 -16.83 6.02 -6.57
N LYS A 56 -17.66 7.07 -6.62
CA LYS A 56 -17.19 8.45 -6.85
C LYS A 56 -16.67 9.04 -5.55
N LEU A 57 -15.46 9.60 -5.62
CA LEU A 57 -14.83 10.31 -4.51
C LEU A 57 -15.16 11.80 -4.55
N ASN A 58 -15.11 12.44 -3.39
CA ASN A 58 -15.02 13.90 -3.34
C ASN A 58 -13.59 14.35 -3.73
N PRO A 59 -13.37 15.64 -4.06
CA PRO A 59 -12.07 16.10 -4.54
C PRO A 59 -10.90 15.86 -3.58
N GLU A 60 -11.15 15.91 -2.28
CA GLU A 60 -10.12 15.67 -1.25
C GLU A 60 -9.64 14.21 -1.26
N ARG A 61 -10.57 13.26 -1.33
CA ARG A 61 -10.25 11.83 -1.38
C ARG A 61 -9.69 11.40 -2.72
N GLU A 62 -10.16 12.01 -3.80
CA GLU A 62 -9.58 11.82 -5.13
C GLU A 62 -8.11 12.23 -5.15
N LYS A 63 -7.77 13.35 -4.49
CA LYS A 63 -6.37 13.78 -4.34
C LYS A 63 -5.53 12.74 -3.58
N ILE A 64 -6.06 12.14 -2.50
CA ILE A 64 -5.34 11.09 -1.76
C ILE A 64 -5.05 9.91 -2.68
N VAL A 65 -6.07 9.37 -3.37
CA VAL A 65 -5.88 8.22 -4.28
C VAL A 65 -4.91 8.55 -5.40
N GLN A 66 -5.02 9.75 -6.01
CA GLN A 66 -4.11 10.18 -7.07
C GLN A 66 -2.67 10.27 -6.58
N SER A 67 -2.43 10.83 -5.39
CA SER A 67 -1.10 10.87 -4.80
C SER A 67 -0.55 9.47 -4.56
N ILE A 68 -1.35 8.54 -4.02
CA ILE A 68 -0.92 7.14 -3.90
C ILE A 68 -0.54 6.54 -5.26
N CYS A 69 -1.34 6.75 -6.31
CA CYS A 69 -1.00 6.28 -7.67
C CYS A 69 0.31 6.90 -8.22
N ASN A 70 0.58 8.17 -7.92
CA ASN A 70 1.84 8.84 -8.29
C ASN A 70 3.04 8.16 -7.61
N LEU A 71 2.89 7.81 -6.32
CA LEU A 71 3.92 7.10 -5.55
C LEU A 71 4.23 5.72 -6.17
N TYR A 72 3.19 4.92 -6.43
CA TYR A 72 3.34 3.62 -7.09
C TYR A 72 3.97 3.73 -8.48
N SER A 73 3.63 4.78 -9.24
CA SER A 73 4.15 5.03 -10.58
C SER A 73 5.59 5.59 -10.60
N GLY A 74 6.24 5.72 -9.44
CA GLY A 74 7.62 6.18 -9.34
C GLY A 74 7.80 7.66 -9.65
N SER A 75 6.74 8.45 -9.59
CA SER A 75 6.72 9.90 -9.77
C SER A 75 6.46 10.63 -8.45
N ALA A 76 6.90 10.04 -7.34
CA ALA A 76 6.70 10.59 -6.00
C ALA A 76 7.24 12.02 -5.88
N SER A 77 6.43 12.90 -5.28
CA SER A 77 6.79 14.27 -4.93
C SER A 77 6.60 14.53 -3.44
N GLU A 78 7.11 15.68 -2.96
CA GLU A 78 6.85 16.12 -1.58
C GLU A 78 5.35 16.29 -1.33
N ASP A 79 4.62 16.90 -2.28
CA ASP A 79 3.17 17.09 -2.19
C ASP A 79 2.41 15.76 -2.10
N ASP A 80 2.86 14.73 -2.83
CA ASP A 80 2.27 13.39 -2.73
C ASP A 80 2.52 12.77 -1.36
N MET A 81 3.72 12.97 -0.79
CA MET A 81 4.04 12.47 0.55
C MET A 81 3.25 13.18 1.65
N MET A 82 2.78 14.40 1.42
CA MET A 82 1.98 15.16 2.39
C MET A 82 0.57 14.60 2.63
N VAL A 83 0.14 13.57 1.88
CA VAL A 83 -1.10 12.83 2.20
C VAL A 83 -0.94 11.94 3.45
N TYR A 84 0.30 11.57 3.79
CA TYR A 84 0.58 10.82 5.02
C TYR A 84 0.73 11.74 6.22
N GLY A 85 0.30 11.23 7.38
CA GLY A 85 0.72 11.77 8.67
C GLY A 85 2.21 11.55 8.88
N LYS A 86 2.85 12.39 9.70
CA LYS A 86 4.28 12.23 10.03
C LYS A 86 4.59 10.84 10.60
N GLU A 87 3.69 10.40 11.49
CA GLU A 87 3.66 9.06 12.08
C GLU A 87 2.67 8.20 11.29
N ALA A 88 3.15 7.47 10.30
CA ALA A 88 2.33 6.61 9.45
C ALA A 88 3.05 5.31 9.16
N VAL A 89 2.27 4.24 8.99
CA VAL A 89 2.75 2.93 8.58
C VAL A 89 2.42 2.67 7.12
N TYR A 90 3.39 2.19 6.37
CA TYR A 90 3.20 1.47 5.10
C TYR A 90 3.61 0.02 5.30
N ASP A 91 2.71 -0.89 4.94
CA ASP A 91 2.83 -2.32 5.19
C ASP A 91 2.37 -3.06 3.94
N ASP A 92 3.33 -3.66 3.26
CA ASP A 92 3.11 -4.55 2.12
C ASP A 92 3.82 -5.90 2.38
N PRO A 93 3.66 -6.91 1.51
CA PRO A 93 4.28 -8.23 1.72
C PRO A 93 5.82 -8.23 1.80
N TRP A 94 6.48 -7.15 1.40
CA TRP A 94 7.94 -7.02 1.27
C TRP A 94 8.55 -5.92 2.14
N SER A 95 7.78 -4.92 2.53
CA SER A 95 8.24 -3.68 3.12
C SER A 95 7.34 -3.27 4.28
N TYR A 96 7.98 -2.82 5.35
CA TYR A 96 7.34 -2.27 6.51
C TYR A 96 8.05 -0.97 6.90
N CYS A 97 7.36 0.15 6.77
CA CYS A 97 7.88 1.49 7.06
C CYS A 97 6.99 2.14 8.10
N ASP A 98 7.55 2.60 9.22
CA ASP A 98 6.82 3.12 10.37
C ASP A 98 6.92 4.65 10.55
N THR A 99 7.38 5.37 9.53
CA THR A 99 7.36 6.83 9.45
C THR A 99 7.20 7.31 8.02
N ARG A 100 6.64 8.51 7.81
CA ARG A 100 6.54 9.14 6.49
C ARG A 100 7.88 9.23 5.77
N TYR A 101 8.96 9.51 6.50
CA TYR A 101 10.33 9.54 5.94
C TYR A 101 10.75 8.19 5.35
N LYS A 102 10.50 7.08 6.06
CA LYS A 102 10.80 5.73 5.57
C LYS A 102 9.91 5.36 4.39
N ILE A 103 8.64 5.73 4.45
CA ILE A 103 7.69 5.57 3.33
C ILE A 103 8.19 6.34 2.10
N ALA A 104 8.67 7.57 2.24
CA ALA A 104 9.28 8.32 1.14
C ALA A 104 10.51 7.58 0.60
N GLY A 105 11.33 6.99 1.48
CA GLY A 105 12.46 6.15 1.11
C GLY A 105 12.09 5.04 0.12
N GLN A 106 10.98 4.35 0.37
CA GLN A 106 10.38 3.33 -0.52
C GLN A 106 10.03 3.92 -1.89
N TRP A 107 9.18 4.95 -1.93
CA TRP A 107 8.61 5.46 -3.18
C TRP A 107 9.63 6.16 -4.07
N TYR A 108 10.57 6.90 -3.50
CA TYR A 108 11.67 7.52 -4.24
C TYR A 108 12.69 6.49 -4.77
N GLY A 109 12.63 5.24 -4.29
CA GLY A 109 13.45 4.12 -4.75
C GLY A 109 12.96 3.51 -6.07
N ILE A 110 11.66 3.53 -6.32
CA ILE A 110 11.04 2.96 -7.53
C ILE A 110 11.72 3.41 -8.83
N PRO A 111 11.90 4.71 -9.13
CA PRO A 111 12.54 5.14 -10.39
C PRO A 111 14.02 4.76 -10.49
N LYS A 112 14.67 4.37 -9.37
CA LYS A 112 16.06 3.89 -9.39
C LYS A 112 16.14 2.44 -9.86
N LEU A 113 15.20 1.58 -9.46
CA LEU A 113 15.19 0.14 -9.75
C LEU A 113 14.33 -0.25 -10.97
N MET A 114 13.27 0.51 -11.25
CA MET A 114 12.33 0.23 -12.33
C MET A 114 12.65 1.08 -13.57
N LYS A 115 12.59 0.46 -14.75
CA LYS A 115 12.59 1.16 -16.05
C LYS A 115 11.29 1.94 -16.22
N SER A 116 10.18 1.33 -15.82
CA SER A 116 8.87 1.97 -15.73
C SER A 116 8.04 1.32 -14.63
N SER A 117 7.20 2.13 -13.99
CA SER A 117 6.15 1.70 -13.08
C SER A 117 4.90 2.51 -13.44
N ARG A 118 3.75 1.86 -13.65
CA ARG A 118 2.53 2.57 -14.07
C ARG A 118 1.29 2.00 -13.43
N THR A 119 0.45 2.88 -12.90
CA THR A 119 -0.92 2.51 -12.51
C THR A 119 -1.77 2.35 -13.77
N ILE A 120 -2.40 1.19 -13.90
CA ILE A 120 -3.20 0.80 -15.08
C ILE A 120 -4.68 1.04 -14.83
N LYS A 121 -5.18 0.61 -13.67
CA LYS A 121 -6.58 0.76 -13.27
C LYS A 121 -6.68 0.90 -11.76
N THR A 122 -7.73 1.58 -11.33
CA THR A 122 -8.17 1.66 -9.94
C THR A 122 -9.68 1.44 -9.86
N GLU A 123 -10.14 0.82 -8.79
CA GLU A 123 -11.57 0.68 -8.46
C GLU A 123 -11.74 0.96 -6.98
N VAL A 124 -12.39 2.07 -6.64
CA VAL A 124 -12.66 2.43 -5.25
C VAL A 124 -13.86 1.62 -4.75
N LEU A 125 -13.66 0.87 -3.66
CA LEU A 125 -14.66 0.01 -3.04
C LEU A 125 -15.32 0.67 -1.82
N SER A 126 -14.56 1.44 -1.04
CA SER A 126 -15.05 2.13 0.16
C SER A 126 -14.40 3.49 0.32
N SER A 127 -15.18 4.45 0.84
CA SER A 127 -14.74 5.81 1.17
C SER A 127 -15.57 6.33 2.35
N LYS A 128 -15.15 6.02 3.57
CA LYS A 128 -15.77 6.49 4.83
C LYS A 128 -14.85 7.53 5.50
N PRO A 129 -15.33 8.34 6.46
CA PRO A 129 -14.52 9.38 7.10
C PRO A 129 -13.08 8.97 7.46
N ASP A 130 -12.91 7.75 7.95
CA ASP A 130 -11.66 7.18 8.44
C ASP A 130 -11.03 6.11 7.51
N GLU A 131 -11.54 5.88 6.29
CA GLU A 131 -10.91 4.94 5.34
C GLU A 131 -11.12 5.27 3.85
N ILE A 132 -10.18 4.81 3.04
CA ILE A 132 -10.36 4.58 1.61
C ILE A 132 -9.86 3.16 1.30
N ILE A 133 -10.70 2.34 0.66
CA ILE A 133 -10.34 1.00 0.21
C ILE A 133 -10.53 0.95 -1.30
N PHE A 134 -9.50 0.51 -2.03
CA PHE A 134 -9.56 0.44 -3.48
C PHE A 134 -8.68 -0.70 -4.02
N LYS A 135 -9.09 -1.26 -5.16
CA LYS A 135 -8.24 -2.15 -5.95
C LYS A 135 -7.31 -1.32 -6.82
N LEU A 136 -6.07 -1.76 -6.97
CA LEU A 136 -5.04 -1.14 -7.79
C LEU A 136 -4.41 -2.19 -8.71
N GLN A 137 -4.37 -1.93 -10.01
CA GLN A 137 -3.55 -2.72 -10.94
C GLN A 137 -2.32 -1.90 -11.31
N GLN A 138 -1.15 -2.39 -10.91
CA GLN A 138 0.15 -1.76 -11.18
C GLN A 138 0.94 -2.60 -12.17
N GLU A 139 1.60 -1.98 -13.14
CA GLU A 139 2.57 -2.66 -14.00
C GLU A 139 3.99 -2.18 -13.70
N TYR A 140 4.87 -3.13 -13.41
CA TYR A 140 6.29 -2.90 -13.17
C TYR A 140 7.14 -3.45 -14.31
N THR A 141 8.12 -2.67 -14.74
CA THR A 141 9.16 -3.09 -15.70
C THR A 141 10.52 -2.84 -15.06
N PRO A 142 11.24 -3.87 -14.58
CA PRO A 142 12.57 -3.71 -13.99
C PRO A 142 13.64 -3.19 -14.97
N LYS A 143 14.68 -2.48 -14.48
CA LYS A 143 15.78 -2.01 -15.35
C LYS A 143 16.65 -3.10 -15.99
N PRO A 144 16.95 -4.25 -15.36
CA PRO A 144 17.78 -5.25 -16.03
C PRO A 144 17.00 -6.13 -17.01
N MET A 145 15.67 -6.11 -17.00
CA MET A 145 14.83 -7.06 -17.77
C MET A 145 13.61 -6.36 -18.38
N PRO A 146 13.40 -6.41 -19.70
CA PRO A 146 12.30 -5.70 -20.37
C PRO A 146 10.93 -6.40 -20.23
N ILE A 147 10.76 -7.26 -19.23
CA ILE A 147 9.50 -7.99 -19.02
C ILE A 147 8.65 -7.19 -18.04
N SER A 148 7.53 -6.67 -18.53
CA SER A 148 6.50 -6.07 -17.69
C SER A 148 5.72 -7.14 -16.94
N LYS A 149 5.41 -6.87 -15.67
CA LYS A 149 4.56 -7.70 -14.84
C LYS A 149 3.47 -6.84 -14.22
N LYS A 150 2.22 -7.29 -14.30
CA LYS A 150 1.08 -6.66 -13.64
C LYS A 150 0.90 -7.30 -12.27
N VAL A 151 0.55 -6.47 -11.30
CA VAL A 151 0.21 -6.87 -9.94
C VAL A 151 -1.13 -6.24 -9.60
N ASN A 152 -2.05 -7.04 -9.11
CA ASN A 152 -3.33 -6.57 -8.58
C ASN A 152 -3.27 -6.53 -7.05
N SER A 153 -3.64 -5.40 -6.48
CA SER A 153 -3.59 -5.13 -5.04
C SER A 153 -4.94 -4.69 -4.50
N LEU A 154 -5.24 -5.10 -3.26
CA LEU A 154 -6.24 -4.44 -2.42
C LEU A 154 -5.53 -3.46 -1.50
N ILE A 155 -5.77 -2.17 -1.70
CA ILE A 155 -5.20 -1.08 -0.91
C ILE A 155 -6.20 -0.65 0.15
N THR A 156 -5.77 -0.61 1.40
CA THR A 156 -6.53 -0.04 2.53
C THR A 156 -5.76 1.11 3.13
N LEU A 157 -6.34 2.31 3.08
CA LEU A 157 -5.84 3.52 3.71
C LEU A 157 -6.73 3.84 4.91
N THR A 158 -6.17 3.87 6.11
CA THR A 158 -6.85 4.42 7.29
C THR A 158 -6.42 5.87 7.49
N LEU A 159 -7.40 6.75 7.67
CA LEU A 159 -7.21 8.19 7.80
C LEU A 159 -7.43 8.65 9.24
N ASP A 160 -6.70 9.68 9.69
CA ASP A 160 -7.02 10.41 10.92
C ASP A 160 -8.07 11.52 10.68
N GLN A 161 -8.35 12.29 11.74
CA GLN A 161 -9.34 13.36 11.74
C GLN A 161 -8.99 14.52 10.79
N ASP A 162 -7.71 14.68 10.45
CA ASP A 162 -7.22 15.70 9.52
C ASP A 162 -7.16 15.17 8.07
N GLY A 163 -7.69 13.96 7.84
CA GLY A 163 -7.70 13.31 6.53
C GLY A 163 -6.33 12.78 6.10
N LYS A 164 -5.38 12.60 7.03
CA LYS A 164 -4.04 12.08 6.72
C LYS A 164 -3.99 10.57 6.84
N VAL A 165 -3.29 9.92 5.92
CA VAL A 165 -3.05 8.47 5.96
C VAL A 165 -2.13 8.15 7.13
N ARG A 166 -2.63 7.30 8.05
CA ARG A 166 -1.90 6.79 9.22
C ARG A 166 -1.50 5.33 9.09
N TYR A 167 -2.28 4.57 8.31
CA TYR A 167 -1.94 3.20 7.96
C TYR A 167 -2.27 2.96 6.49
N HIS A 168 -1.31 2.45 5.74
CA HIS A 168 -1.45 2.04 4.35
C HIS A 168 -1.08 0.56 4.26
N LYS A 169 -2.08 -0.29 4.10
CA LYS A 169 -1.91 -1.72 3.86
C LYS A 169 -2.06 -2.00 2.37
N ASP A 170 -1.07 -2.63 1.77
CA ASP A 170 -1.11 -3.15 0.40
C ASP A 170 -1.12 -4.69 0.43
N MET A 171 -2.20 -5.29 -0.04
CA MET A 171 -2.34 -6.74 -0.14
C MET A 171 -2.31 -7.17 -1.60
N TRP A 172 -1.23 -7.81 -2.03
CA TRP A 172 -1.14 -8.32 -3.41
C TRP A 172 -1.97 -9.58 -3.57
N ASN A 173 -2.47 -9.83 -4.78
CA ASN A 173 -3.19 -11.04 -5.14
C ASN A 173 -2.24 -12.25 -5.13
N GLU A 174 -2.65 -13.36 -4.49
CA GLU A 174 -1.86 -14.61 -4.39
C GLU A 174 -1.35 -15.12 -5.76
N LYS A 175 -2.07 -14.86 -6.85
CA LYS A 175 -1.66 -15.23 -8.22
C LYS A 175 -0.32 -14.59 -8.66
N ASP A 176 0.06 -13.45 -8.08
CA ASP A 176 1.25 -12.69 -8.48
C ASP A 176 2.54 -13.12 -7.74
N TYR A 177 2.45 -14.03 -6.75
CA TYR A 177 3.55 -14.45 -5.88
C TYR A 177 4.45 -15.55 -6.47
N SER A 178 4.86 -15.42 -7.73
CA SER A 178 5.97 -16.25 -8.24
C SER A 178 7.31 -15.70 -7.76
N HIS A 179 8.14 -16.56 -7.16
CA HIS A 179 9.43 -16.21 -6.55
C HIS A 179 10.53 -15.77 -7.53
N GLU A 180 10.25 -15.78 -8.84
CA GLU A 180 11.26 -15.57 -9.88
C GLU A 180 11.14 -14.17 -10.49
N GLY A 181 11.97 -13.24 -10.01
CA GLY A 181 12.18 -11.93 -10.61
C GLY A 181 11.77 -10.75 -9.72
N LEU A 182 10.46 -10.47 -9.63
CA LEU A 182 9.96 -9.29 -8.90
C LEU A 182 10.31 -9.30 -7.41
N GLY A 183 10.17 -10.46 -6.75
CA GLY A 183 10.46 -10.56 -5.31
C GLY A 183 11.91 -10.23 -4.94
N LYS A 184 12.88 -10.46 -5.83
CA LYS A 184 14.28 -10.08 -5.58
C LYS A 184 14.48 -8.57 -5.65
N ILE A 185 13.88 -7.90 -6.65
CA ILE A 185 13.96 -6.44 -6.79
C ILE A 185 13.17 -5.75 -5.68
N MET A 186 12.02 -6.30 -5.30
CA MET A 186 11.21 -5.74 -4.21
C MET A 186 11.90 -5.91 -2.84
N LYS A 187 12.65 -7.01 -2.61
CA LYS A 187 13.54 -7.14 -1.44
C LYS A 187 14.63 -6.06 -1.38
N GLU A 188 15.11 -5.58 -2.52
CA GLU A 188 16.07 -4.46 -2.58
C GLU A 188 15.42 -3.11 -2.23
N LEU A 189 14.08 -3.04 -2.20
CA LEU A 189 13.34 -1.83 -1.84
C LEU A 189 13.07 -1.69 -0.32
N ASN A 190 13.64 -2.50 0.57
CA ASN A 190 13.39 -2.34 2.02
C ASN A 190 13.73 -0.90 2.51
N GLY A 191 12.75 -0.20 3.08
CA GLY A 191 12.79 1.24 3.40
C GLY A 191 13.97 1.68 4.26
N ASP A 192 14.39 0.87 5.24
CA ASP A 192 15.53 1.19 6.10
C ASP A 192 16.87 1.23 5.34
N HIS A 193 17.00 0.42 4.28
CA HIS A 193 18.18 0.44 3.41
C HIS A 193 18.06 1.52 2.33
N LEU A 194 16.86 1.69 1.77
CA LEU A 194 16.63 2.63 0.68
C LEU A 194 16.83 4.08 1.07
N THR A 195 16.43 4.51 2.27
CA THR A 195 16.60 5.92 2.68
C THR A 195 18.05 6.41 2.54
N LYS A 196 19.04 5.52 2.70
CA LYS A 196 20.47 5.83 2.50
C LYS A 196 20.84 6.04 1.02
N ILE A 197 20.12 5.38 0.11
CA ILE A 197 20.33 5.42 -1.35
C ILE A 197 19.47 6.50 -1.99
N THR A 198 18.22 6.65 -1.56
CA THR A 198 17.21 7.52 -2.16
C THR A 198 17.33 8.95 -1.68
N LYS A 199 17.76 9.16 -0.42
CA LYS A 199 17.92 10.48 0.22
C LYS A 199 16.67 11.36 0.01
N PRO A 200 15.48 10.92 0.47
CA PRO A 200 14.28 11.74 0.39
C PRO A 200 14.50 13.07 1.15
N PRO A 201 13.73 14.14 0.84
CA PRO A 201 13.81 15.41 1.55
C PRO A 201 13.75 15.23 3.07
N ALA A 202 14.65 15.90 3.80
CA ALA A 202 14.84 15.70 5.25
C ALA A 202 13.65 16.17 6.10
N GLU A 203 12.79 17.03 5.54
CA GLU A 203 11.61 17.58 6.21
C GLU A 203 10.38 16.66 6.14
N LEU A 204 10.48 15.54 5.41
CA LEU A 204 9.43 14.51 5.32
C LEU A 204 9.39 13.62 6.56
#